data_AF-A0A6J4MPQ0-F1
#
_entry.id   AF-A0A6J4MPQ0-F1
#
_cell.length_a   1.000
_cell.length_b   1.000
_cell.length_c   1.000
_cell.angle_alpha   90.00
_cell.angle_beta   90.00
_cell.angle_gamma   90.00
#
_symmetry.space_group_name_H-M   'P 1'
#
loop_
_entity.id
_entity.type
_entity.pdbx_description
1 polymer ?
#
loop_
_entity_poly.entity_id
_entity_poly.type
_entity_poly.pdbx_seq_one_letter_code
_entity_poly.pdbx_strand_id
1 'polypeptide(L)' 'MTLVDRRAAVQVLITGGLSVNRACQLASISRATFRYRAHPEDDTAVIPQMQELAYRYPRYG' A
#
# COMPACT_ATOMS: atom_id res chain seq x y z
N MET A 1 -12.47 -4.05 -13.59
CA MET A 1 -11.39 -3.03 -13.59
C MET A 1 -10.71 -3.05 -12.24
N THR A 2 -9.43 -3.43 -12.22
CA THR A 2 -8.63 -3.65 -11.00
C THR A 2 -8.12 -2.34 -10.41
N LEU A 3 -7.54 -2.42 -9.21
CA LEU A 3 -6.93 -1.26 -8.53
C LEU A 3 -5.67 -0.78 -9.27
N VAL A 4 -4.92 -1.70 -9.90
CA VAL A 4 -3.78 -1.39 -10.74
C VAL A 4 -4.22 -0.59 -11.96
N ASP A 5 -5.30 -1.01 -12.64
CA ASP A 5 -5.85 -0.31 -13.80
C ASP A 5 -6.30 1.12 -13.43
N ARG A 6 -6.95 1.28 -12.27
CA ARG A 6 -7.38 2.59 -11.77
C ARG A 6 -6.19 3.52 -11.50
N ARG A 7 -5.12 2.99 -10.89
CA ARG A 7 -3.90 3.77 -10.65
C ARG A 7 -3.22 4.20 -11.95
N ALA A 8 -3.15 3.29 -12.93
CA ALA A 8 -2.62 3.60 -14.25
C ALA A 8 -3.46 4.69 -14.95
N ALA A 9 -4.79 4.61 -14.88
CA ALA A 9 -5.69 5.63 -15.42
C ALA A 9 -5.46 7.01 -14.78
N VAL A 10 -5.31 7.08 -13.44
CA VAL A 10 -4.97 8.34 -12.74
C VAL A 10 -3.64 8.91 -13.26
N GLN A 11 -2.63 8.06 -13.47
CA GLN A 11 -1.32 8.50 -13.96
C GLN A 11 -1.43 9.13 -15.36
N VAL A 12 -2.19 8.52 -16.27
CA VAL A 12 -2.43 9.05 -17.62
C VAL A 12 -3.14 10.41 -17.56
N LEU A 13 -4.16 10.54 -16.71
CA LEU A 13 -4.92 11.79 -16.55
C LEU A 13 -4.04 12.92 -15.98
N ILE A 14 -3.14 12.62 -15.04
CA ILE A 14 -2.19 13.60 -14.50
C ILE A 14 -1.21 14.05 -15.58
N THR A 15 -0.67 13.12 -16.37
CA THR A 15 0.21 13.46 -17.51
C THR A 15 -0.51 14.34 -18.53
N GLY A 16 -1.82 14.16 -18.69
CA GLY A 16 -2.68 15.02 -19.52
C GLY A 16 -3.02 16.39 -18.91
N GLY A 17 -2.44 16.76 -17.76
CA GLY A 17 -2.59 18.08 -17.15
C GLY A 17 -3.71 18.19 -16.12
N LEU A 18 -4.40 17.10 -15.76
CA LEU A 18 -5.38 17.14 -14.67
C LEU A 18 -4.69 17.15 -13.30
N SER A 19 -5.31 17.85 -12.34
CA SER A 19 -4.90 17.75 -10.95
C SER A 19 -5.15 16.34 -10.41
N VAL A 20 -4.30 15.89 -9.48
CA VAL A 20 -4.42 14.57 -8.84
C VAL A 20 -5.81 14.33 -8.26
N ASN A 21 -6.44 15.35 -7.66
CA ASN A 21 -7.78 15.23 -7.10
C ASN A 21 -8.83 14.94 -8.19
N ARG A 22 -8.78 15.68 -9.31
CA ARG A 22 -9.74 15.51 -10.42
C ARG A 22 -9.51 14.17 -11.13
N ALA A 23 -8.25 13.78 -11.31
CA ALA A 23 -7.88 12.48 -11.87
C ALA A 23 -8.38 11.31 -11.00
N CYS A 24 -8.21 11.39 -9.67
CA CYS A 24 -8.69 10.37 -8.72
C CYS A 24 -10.23 10.25 -8.73
N GLN A 25 -10.95 11.38 -8.78
CA GLN A 25 -12.40 11.38 -8.92
C GLN A 25 -12.86 10.69 -10.22
N LEU A 26 -12.26 11.04 -11.35
CA LEU A 26 -12.61 10.44 -12.65
C LEU A 26 -12.31 8.94 -12.70
N ALA A 27 -11.20 8.50 -12.08
CA ALA A 27 -10.83 7.09 -12.01
C ALA A 27 -11.52 6.31 -10.88
N SER A 28 -12.44 6.93 -10.13
CA SER A 28 -13.18 6.32 -9.02
C SER A 28 -12.26 5.59 -8.02
N ILE A 29 -11.19 6.27 -7.60
CA ILE A 29 -10.24 5.81 -6.59
C ILE A 29 -10.01 6.91 -5.55
N SER A 30 -9.90 6.53 -4.28
CA SER A 30 -9.57 7.51 -3.23
C SER A 30 -8.13 8.03 -3.41
N ARG A 31 -7.91 9.31 -3.08
CA ARG A 31 -6.56 9.91 -3.12
C ARG A 31 -5.58 9.19 -2.19
N ALA A 32 -6.05 8.70 -1.04
CA ALA A 32 -5.24 7.94 -0.09
C ALA A 32 -4.78 6.62 -0.71
N THR A 33 -5.69 5.89 -1.37
CA THR A 33 -5.36 4.65 -2.07
C THR A 33 -4.43 4.89 -3.26
N PHE A 34 -4.60 5.99 -4.01
CA PHE A 34 -3.66 6.34 -5.08
C PHE A 34 -2.25 6.60 -4.55
N ARG A 35 -2.13 7.30 -3.40
CA ARG A 35 -0.85 7.62 -2.76
C ARG A 35 -0.21 6.46 -2.01
N TYR A 36 -1.01 5.48 -1.59
CA TYR A 36 -0.53 4.34 -0.82
C TYR A 36 0.49 3.55 -1.64
N ARG A 37 1.75 3.57 -1.21
CA ARG A 37 2.75 2.59 -1.63
C ARG A 37 2.79 1.53 -0.55
N ALA A 38 2.63 0.27 -0.97
CA ALA A 38 2.94 -0.84 -0.10
C ALA A 38 4.41 -0.69 0.31
N HIS A 39 4.66 -0.66 1.61
CA HIS A 39 6.01 -0.81 2.12
C HIS A 39 6.36 -2.29 1.95
N PRO A 40 7.45 -2.64 1.25
CA PRO A 40 7.90 -4.03 1.26
C PRO A 40 8.18 -4.40 2.72
N GLU A 41 7.51 -5.44 3.21
CA GLU A 41 7.72 -5.95 4.56
C GLU A 41 9.14 -6.50 4.66
N ASP A 42 10.02 -5.81 5.37
CA ASP A 42 11.34 -6.32 5.74
C ASP A 42 11.27 -6.90 7.16
N ASP A 43 10.46 -7.95 7.31
CA ASP A 43 10.26 -8.65 8.58
C ASP A 43 11.39 -9.64 8.87
N THR A 44 12.45 -9.63 8.06
CA THR A 44 13.59 -10.55 8.15
C THR A 44 14.26 -10.51 9.52
N ALA A 45 14.29 -9.35 10.16
CA ALA A 45 14.86 -9.18 11.50
C ALA A 45 13.83 -9.41 12.63
N VAL A 46 12.54 -9.18 12.38
CA VAL A 46 11.49 -9.18 13.41
C VAL A 46 10.97 -10.60 13.67
N ILE A 47 10.78 -11.39 12.62
CA ILE A 47 10.31 -12.78 12.73
C ILE A 47 11.18 -13.64 13.66
N PRO A 48 12.52 -13.68 13.52
CA PRO A 48 13.35 -14.50 14.41
C PRO A 48 13.31 -14.00 15.86
N GLN A 49 13.19 -12.69 16.08
CA GLN A 49 13.06 -12.12 17.42
C GLN A 49 11.73 -12.51 18.08
N MET A 50 10.63 -12.47 17.31
CA MET A 50 9.33 -12.92 17.79
C MET A 50 9.32 -14.43 18.10
N GLN A 51 9.95 -15.24 17.27
CA GLN A 51 10.10 -16.68 17.49
C GLN A 51 10.91 -16.99 18.76
N GLU A 52 12.04 -16.30 18.96
CA GLU A 52 12.85 -16.43 20.17
C GLU A 52 12.07 -16.02 21.43
N LEU A 53 11.29 -14.94 21.35
CA LEU A 53 10.45 -14.49 22.46
C LEU A 53 9.35 -15.50 22.79
N ALA A 54 8.68 -16.05 21.78
CA ALA A 54 7.64 -17.06 21.93
C ALA A 54 8.20 -18.37 22.52
N TYR A 55 9.40 -18.78 22.07
CA TYR A 55 10.11 -19.93 22.62
C TYR A 55 10.49 -19.72 24.09
N ARG A 56 11.00 -18.53 24.43
CA ARG A 56 11.43 -18.18 25.78
C ARG A 56 10.27 -18.05 26.77
N TYR A 57 9.09 -17.64 26.30
CA TYR A 57 7.95 -17.30 27.13
C TYR A 57 6.63 -17.95 26.63
N PRO A 58 6.50 -19.29 26.71
CA PRO A 58 5.40 -20.04 26.08
C PRO A 58 4.01 -19.81 26.67
N ARG A 59 3.89 -19.10 27.81
CA ARG A 59 2.61 -18.79 28.46
C ARG A 59 2.00 -17.45 28.02
N TYR A 60 2.74 -16.65 27.25
CA TYR A 60 2.31 -15.33 26.77
C TYR A 60 1.96 -15.35 25.27
N GLY A 61 1.62 -16.54 24.74
CA GLY A 61 1.10 -16.70 23.37
C GLY A 61 -0.35 -16.24 23.24
#